data_AF-A0A086A036-F1
#
_entry.id   AF-A0A086A036-F1
#
_cell.length_a   1.000
_cell.length_b   1.000
_cell.length_c   1.000
_cell.angle_alpha   90.00
_cell.angle_beta   90.00
_cell.angle_gamma   90.00
#
_symmetry.space_group_name_H-M   'P 1'
#
loop_
_entity.id
_entity.type
_entity.pdbx_description
1 polymer ?
#
loop_
_entity_poly.entity_id
_entity_poly.type
_entity_poly.pdbx_seq_one_letter_code
_entity_poly.pdbx_strand_id
1 'polypeptide(L)'
;MGLFWDADFREGTKKENYEIIRIDSLNNVYKIYAKKDKSLYKIVSLKNDSIIKRFKRIKKGNCYKLELVSLFSDDERLPINIGGVEFYGETIELERDSIVDLYTTKNLIGLYYIDATTP
;
A
#
# COMPACT_ATOMS: atom_id res chain seq x y z
N MET A 1 27.09 -26.13 -13.70
CA MET A 1 27.27 -24.90 -14.51
C MET A 1 26.16 -23.94 -14.08
N GLY A 2 26.51 -22.99 -13.22
CA GLY A 2 25.75 -21.77 -12.85
C GLY A 2 24.27 -21.87 -12.50
N LEU A 3 23.95 -22.38 -11.31
CA LEU A 3 22.75 -21.93 -10.56
C LEU A 3 23.12 -20.60 -9.90
N PHE A 4 22.61 -19.49 -10.40
CA PHE A 4 22.73 -18.18 -9.77
C PHE A 4 21.53 -17.33 -10.20
N TRP A 5 20.51 -17.28 -9.35
CA TRP A 5 19.77 -16.07 -8.96
C TRP A 5 19.09 -16.38 -7.61
N ASP A 6 19.91 -16.72 -6.61
CA ASP A 6 19.56 -16.50 -5.21
C ASP A 6 19.76 -15.00 -4.95
N ALA A 7 18.73 -14.21 -5.25
CA ALA A 7 18.58 -12.90 -4.63
C ALA A 7 17.62 -13.09 -3.45
N ASP A 8 18.20 -13.48 -2.32
CA ASP A 8 17.60 -13.35 -0.99
C ASP A 8 17.19 -11.88 -0.78
N PHE A 9 15.94 -11.53 -1.12
CA PHE A 9 15.29 -10.34 -0.59
C PHE A 9 14.40 -10.77 0.58
N ARG A 10 15.04 -11.17 1.68
CA ARG A 10 14.39 -11.38 2.98
C ARG A 10 14.48 -10.10 3.80
N GLU A 11 13.59 -9.17 3.52
CA GLU A 11 12.99 -8.36 4.59
C GLU A 11 11.52 -8.72 4.66
N GLY A 12 11.18 -9.50 5.69
CA GLY A 12 9.81 -9.86 5.98
C GLY A 12 9.05 -8.59 6.33
N THR A 13 8.33 -8.03 5.36
CA THR A 13 7.44 -6.91 5.61
C THR A 13 6.46 -7.33 6.71
N LYS A 14 6.55 -6.64 7.85
CA LYS A 14 5.85 -7.03 9.06
C LYS A 14 4.37 -6.79 8.87
N LYS A 15 3.55 -7.82 9.09
CA LYS A 15 2.08 -7.68 9.11
C LYS A 15 1.66 -6.99 10.40
N GLU A 16 1.05 -5.82 10.26
CA GLU A 16 0.57 -5.04 11.40
C GLU A 16 -0.90 -4.65 11.21
N ASN A 17 -1.59 -4.35 12.31
CA ASN A 17 -3.01 -3.98 12.27
C ASN A 17 -3.15 -2.50 11.91
N TYR A 18 -3.91 -2.22 10.85
CA TYR A 18 -4.24 -0.88 10.39
C TYR A 18 -5.75 -0.72 10.28
N GLU A 19 -6.27 0.37 10.82
CA GLU A 19 -7.66 0.79 10.65
C GLU A 19 -7.80 1.57 9.34
N ILE A 20 -8.74 1.18 8.48
CA ILE A 20 -9.04 1.92 7.26
C ILE A 20 -9.93 3.11 7.61
N ILE A 21 -9.41 4.33 7.50
CA ILE A 21 -10.12 5.55 7.89
C ILE A 21 -10.77 6.27 6.71
N ARG A 22 -10.21 6.11 5.51
CA ARG A 22 -10.74 6.72 4.27
C ARG A 22 -10.28 5.91 3.06
N ILE A 23 -11.12 5.87 2.03
CA ILE A 23 -10.82 5.27 0.74
C ILE A 23 -11.30 6.26 -0.30
N ASP A 24 -10.38 6.75 -1.12
CA ASP A 24 -10.66 7.54 -2.29
C ASP A 24 -10.28 6.75 -3.55
N SER A 25 -10.79 7.19 -4.69
CA SER A 25 -10.37 6.68 -5.98
C SER A 25 -10.11 7.83 -6.94
N LEU A 26 -9.03 7.72 -7.71
CA LEU A 26 -8.71 8.63 -8.80
C LEU A 26 -8.32 7.77 -10.00
N ASN A 27 -9.04 7.93 -11.12
CA ASN A 27 -8.81 7.17 -12.35
C ASN A 27 -8.67 5.67 -12.10
N ASN A 28 -7.50 5.07 -12.35
CA ASN A 28 -7.19 3.65 -12.16
C ASN A 28 -6.54 3.32 -10.80
N VAL A 29 -6.47 4.26 -9.85
CA VAL A 29 -5.82 4.09 -8.54
C VAL A 29 -6.83 4.27 -7.40
N TYR A 30 -6.72 3.43 -6.37
CA TYR A 30 -7.29 3.65 -5.06
C TYR A 30 -6.26 4.29 -4.13
N LYS A 31 -6.66 5.34 -3.41
CA LYS A 31 -5.91 5.96 -2.32
C LYS A 31 -6.57 5.54 -1.02
N ILE A 32 -5.92 4.67 -0.27
CA ILE A 32 -6.42 4.07 0.96
C ILE A 32 -5.66 4.71 2.12
N TYR A 33 -6.39 5.39 2.98
CA TYR A 33 -5.85 6.01 4.18
C TYR A 33 -6.06 5.05 5.35
N ALA A 34 -4.96 4.71 5.99
CA ALA A 34 -4.89 3.79 7.09
C ALA A 34 -4.30 4.49 8.32
N LYS A 35 -4.74 4.07 9.50
CA LYS A 35 -4.22 4.56 10.77
C LYS A 35 -3.70 3.38 11.59
N LYS A 36 -2.56 3.59 12.23
CA LYS A 36 -2.03 2.71 13.28
C LYS A 36 -1.52 3.60 14.40
N ASP A 37 -1.99 3.35 15.62
CA ASP A 37 -1.69 4.16 16.79
C ASP A 37 -1.98 5.66 16.57
N LYS A 38 -0.94 6.48 16.45
CA LYS A 38 -1.02 7.93 16.18
C LYS A 38 -0.55 8.32 14.77
N SER A 39 -0.15 7.35 13.96
CA SER A 39 0.43 7.56 12.64
C SER A 39 -0.59 7.31 11.53
N LEU A 40 -0.52 8.13 10.49
CA LEU A 40 -1.33 8.03 9.28
C LEU A 40 -0.48 7.50 8.13
N TYR A 41 -1.09 6.64 7.34
CA TYR A 41 -0.46 5.95 6.22
C TYR A 41 -1.33 6.13 4.99
N LYS A 42 -0.71 6.48 3.87
CA LYS A 42 -1.37 6.51 2.56
C LYS A 42 -0.88 5.34 1.75
N ILE A 43 -1.82 4.50 1.36
CA ILE A 43 -1.57 3.28 0.62
C ILE A 43 -2.19 3.47 -0.77
N VAL A 44 -1.42 3.19 -1.82
CA VAL A 44 -1.92 3.20 -3.20
C VAL A 44 -2.05 1.78 -3.72
N SER A 45 -3.13 1.54 -4.46
CA SER A 45 -3.34 0.28 -5.15
C SER A 45 -4.04 0.50 -6.47
N LEU A 46 -3.60 -0.20 -7.51
CA LEU A 46 -4.29 -0.22 -8.79
C LEU A 46 -5.68 -0.86 -8.65
N LYS A 47 -6.65 -0.32 -9.38
CA LYS A 47 -7.96 -0.95 -9.59
C LYS A 47 -7.75 -2.25 -10.36
N ASN A 48 -8.29 -3.34 -9.83
CA ASN A 48 -8.23 -4.64 -10.47
C ASN A 48 -9.56 -5.35 -10.29
N ASP A 49 -10.39 -5.27 -11.32
CA ASP A 49 -11.75 -5.81 -11.29
C ASP A 49 -11.79 -7.34 -11.56
N SER A 50 -10.66 -7.94 -11.92
CA SER A 50 -10.58 -9.39 -12.21
C SER A 50 -10.56 -10.25 -10.94
N ILE A 51 -10.19 -9.67 -9.78
CA ILE A 51 -9.94 -10.40 -8.53
C ILE A 51 -11.17 -10.43 -7.59
N ILE A 52 -12.23 -9.70 -7.95
CA ILE A 52 -13.41 -9.39 -7.11
C ILE A 52 -14.07 -10.62 -6.47
N LYS A 53 -14.07 -11.78 -7.13
CA LYS A 53 -14.91 -12.92 -6.74
C LYS A 53 -14.37 -13.77 -5.59
N ARG A 54 -13.09 -13.69 -5.24
CA ARG A 54 -12.45 -14.62 -4.28
C ARG A 54 -12.07 -14.02 -2.94
N PHE A 55 -12.09 -12.70 -2.83
CA PHE A 55 -11.49 -12.00 -1.69
C PHE A 55 -12.46 -11.02 -1.03
N LYS A 56 -12.17 -10.71 0.24
CA LYS A 56 -13.03 -9.82 1.03
C LYS A 56 -12.69 -8.37 0.71
N ARG A 57 -13.70 -7.60 0.27
CA ARG A 57 -13.56 -6.15 0.09
C ARG A 57 -13.28 -5.47 1.44
N ILE A 58 -12.28 -4.60 1.49
CA ILE A 58 -11.98 -3.77 2.65
C ILE A 58 -13.11 -2.76 2.88
N LYS A 59 -13.31 -2.36 4.14
CA LYS A 59 -14.33 -1.37 4.53
C LYS A 59 -13.72 -0.33 5.46
N LYS A 60 -14.16 0.92 5.31
CA LYS A 60 -13.86 1.99 6.27
C LYS A 60 -14.35 1.59 7.67
N GLY A 61 -13.57 1.93 8.70
CA GLY A 61 -13.81 1.61 10.11
C GLY A 61 -13.36 0.21 10.53
N ASN A 62 -12.94 -0.64 9.59
CA ASN A 62 -12.44 -1.98 9.91
C ASN A 62 -10.91 -2.00 9.98
N CYS A 63 -10.39 -2.91 10.82
CA CYS A 63 -8.97 -3.18 10.93
C CYS A 63 -8.56 -4.38 10.06
N TYR A 64 -7.39 -4.27 9.41
CA TYR A 64 -6.80 -5.33 8.59
C TYR A 64 -5.31 -5.47 8.93
N LYS A 65 -4.80 -6.71 8.88
CA LYS A 65 -3.37 -6.99 9.03
C LYS A 65 -2.66 -6.71 7.71
N LEU A 66 -2.19 -5.49 7.49
CA LEU A 66 -1.57 -5.10 6.23
C LEU A 66 -0.07 -5.27 6.27
N GLU A 67 0.49 -5.67 5.13
CA GLU A 67 1.91 -5.78 4.87
C GLU A 67 2.36 -4.60 4.01
N LEU A 68 2.67 -3.48 4.67
CA LEU A 68 3.03 -2.25 3.97
C LEU A 68 4.47 -2.31 3.45
N VAL A 69 4.66 -1.83 2.23
CA VAL A 69 5.95 -1.66 1.56
C VAL A 69 6.04 -0.18 1.19
N SER A 70 7.08 0.52 1.62
CA SER A 70 7.30 1.90 1.17
C SER A 70 7.61 1.91 -0.33
N LEU A 71 7.08 2.88 -1.07
CA LEU A 71 7.44 3.08 -2.46
C LEU A 71 8.75 3.86 -2.61
N PHE A 72 9.29 4.41 -1.52
CA PHE A 72 10.59 5.06 -1.50
C PHE A 72 11.62 4.15 -0.84
N SER A 73 12.82 4.13 -1.42
CA SER A 73 13.97 3.45 -0.81
C SER A 73 14.34 4.17 0.51
N ASP A 74 14.91 3.46 1.50
CA ASP A 74 15.27 4.06 2.80
C ASP A 74 16.25 5.25 2.68
N ASP A 75 17.07 5.27 1.63
CA ASP A 75 18.00 6.36 1.29
C ASP A 75 17.33 7.54 0.56
N GLU A 76 16.08 7.38 0.09
CA GLU A 76 15.35 8.34 -0.73
C GLU A 76 14.14 8.91 0.02
N ARG A 77 14.32 9.27 1.29
CA ARG A 77 13.37 10.13 1.98
C ARG A 77 13.12 11.35 1.10
N LEU A 78 11.89 11.48 0.63
CA LEU A 78 11.53 12.48 -0.36
C LEU A 78 12.00 13.85 0.11
N PRO A 79 12.70 14.62 -0.74
CA PRO A 79 12.96 16.01 -0.43
C PRO A 79 11.62 16.70 -0.14
N ILE A 80 11.61 17.50 0.93
CA ILE A 80 10.44 18.15 1.56
C ILE A 80 9.56 18.96 0.56
N ASN A 81 10.06 19.20 -0.66
CA ASN A 81 9.40 19.98 -1.71
C ASN A 81 8.63 19.17 -2.78
N ILE A 82 8.58 17.83 -2.71
CA ILE A 82 7.82 17.05 -3.68
C ILE A 82 6.31 17.18 -3.38
N GLY A 83 5.55 17.72 -4.34
CA GLY A 83 4.09 17.89 -4.21
C GLY A 83 3.28 16.62 -4.48
N GLY A 84 3.86 15.65 -5.18
CA GLY A 84 3.23 14.39 -5.52
C GLY A 84 4.18 13.42 -6.21
N VAL A 85 3.76 12.15 -6.29
CA VAL A 85 4.54 11.04 -6.83
C VAL A 85 3.78 10.44 -8.00
N GLU A 86 4.45 10.17 -9.11
CA GLU A 86 3.84 9.46 -10.22
C GLU A 86 3.67 7.98 -9.87
N PHE A 87 2.45 7.48 -9.97
CA PHE A 87 2.11 6.08 -9.77
C PHE A 87 1.23 5.61 -10.93
N TYR A 88 1.80 4.82 -11.85
CA TYR A 88 1.12 4.29 -13.03
C TYR A 88 0.39 5.36 -13.88
N GLY A 89 1.07 6.47 -14.14
CA GLY A 89 0.53 7.59 -14.95
C GLY A 89 -0.36 8.57 -14.17
N GLU A 90 -0.58 8.33 -12.88
CA GLU A 90 -1.35 9.23 -12.01
C GLU A 90 -0.44 9.96 -11.03
N THR A 91 -0.60 11.28 -10.90
CA THR A 91 0.12 12.04 -9.87
C THR A 91 -0.61 11.92 -8.54
N ILE A 92 0.00 11.23 -7.58
CA ILE A 92 -0.52 11.07 -6.23
C ILE A 92 0.09 12.15 -5.34
N GLU A 93 -0.71 13.15 -5.01
CA GLU A 93 -0.30 14.24 -4.12
C GLU A 93 0.09 13.73 -2.73
N LEU A 94 1.14 14.30 -2.14
CA LEU A 94 1.56 13.98 -0.78
C LEU A 94 1.06 15.04 0.18
N GLU A 95 0.46 14.59 1.28
CA GLU A 95 -0.06 15.48 2.32
C GLU A 95 1.08 15.80 3.31
N ARG A 96 1.82 16.88 3.00
CA ARG A 96 3.07 17.31 3.66
C ARG A 96 3.00 17.38 5.19
N ASP A 97 1.82 17.58 5.75
CA ASP A 97 1.65 17.88 7.17
C ASP A 97 1.45 16.63 8.04
N SER A 98 1.13 15.48 7.45
CA SER A 98 0.75 14.28 8.24
C SER A 98 1.13 12.95 7.61
N ILE A 99 1.47 12.91 6.33
CA ILE A 99 1.83 11.70 5.61
C ILE A 99 3.11 11.96 4.84
N VAL A 100 4.22 11.43 5.37
CA VAL A 100 5.57 11.66 4.87
C VAL A 100 6.02 10.63 3.83
N ASP A 101 5.20 9.62 3.56
CA ASP A 101 5.55 8.45 2.75
C ASP A 101 4.30 7.89 2.03
N LEU A 102 4.54 7.19 0.93
CA LEU A 102 3.53 6.54 0.11
C LEU A 102 3.79 5.04 0.08
N TYR A 103 2.81 4.28 0.53
CA TYR A 103 2.94 2.84 0.68
C TYR A 103 2.19 2.09 -0.41
N THR A 104 2.66 0.90 -0.72
CA THR A 104 1.86 -0.17 -1.34
C THR A 104 1.75 -1.33 -0.35
N THR A 105 1.06 -2.39 -0.73
CA THR A 105 0.90 -3.58 0.11
C THR A 105 0.81 -4.84 -0.73
N LYS A 106 1.37 -5.93 -0.20
CA LYS A 106 1.37 -7.24 -0.85
C LYS A 106 0.05 -7.98 -0.68
N ASN A 107 -0.73 -7.66 0.36
CA ASN A 107 -1.93 -8.41 0.73
C ASN A 107 -3.22 -7.62 0.55
N LEU A 108 -3.20 -6.65 -0.36
CA LEU A 108 -4.37 -5.93 -0.83
C LEU A 108 -4.21 -5.69 -2.32
N ILE A 109 -5.20 -6.09 -3.12
CA ILE A 109 -5.27 -5.75 -4.53
C ILE A 109 -6.58 -5.00 -4.80
N GLY A 110 -6.46 -3.79 -5.32
CA GLY A 110 -7.58 -2.87 -5.49
C GLY A 110 -8.14 -2.46 -4.13
N LEU A 111 -9.29 -3.04 -3.78
CA LEU A 111 -9.91 -2.91 -2.46
C LEU A 111 -10.13 -4.27 -1.80
N TYR A 112 -9.44 -5.32 -2.26
CA TYR A 112 -9.68 -6.68 -1.82
C TYR A 112 -8.51 -7.19 -0.99
N TYR A 113 -8.81 -7.59 0.24
CA TYR A 113 -7.85 -8.12 1.19
C TYR A 113 -7.59 -9.60 0.90
N ILE A 114 -6.30 -9.93 0.77
CA ILE A 114 -5.82 -11.28 0.51
C ILE A 114 -5.38 -11.86 1.85
N ASP A 115 -6.24 -12.68 2.44
CA ASP A 115 -5.84 -13.43 3.62
C ASP A 115 -5.00 -14.64 3.20
N ALA A 116 -3.93 -14.92 3.94
CA ALA A 116 -3.00 -16.01 3.66
C ALA A 116 -3.62 -17.41 3.88
N THR A 117 -4.91 -17.45 4.24
CA THR A 117 -5.72 -18.64 4.51
C THR A 117 -6.57 -19.09 3.32
N THR A 118 -6.46 -18.45 2.15
CA THR A 118 -7.19 -18.90 0.95
C THR A 118 -6.28 -19.80 0.09
N PRO A 119 -6.55 -21.11 -0.02
CA PRO A 119 -5.79 -22.03 -0.87
C PRO A 119 -5.96 -21.74 -2.37
#